data_AF-A0A935U935-F1
#
_entry.id   AF-A0A935U935-F1
#
_cell.length_a   1.000
_cell.length_b   1.000
_cell.length_c   1.000
_cell.angle_alpha   90.00
_cell.angle_beta   90.00
_cell.angle_gamma   90.00
#
_symmetry.space_group_name_H-M   'P 1'
#
loop_
_entity.id
_entity.type
_entity.pdbx_description
1 polymer ?
#
loop_
_entity_poly.entity_id
_entity_poly.type
_entity_poly.pdbx_seq_one_letter_code
_entity_poly.pdbx_strand_id
1 'polypeptide(L)'
;MIPAGLGPIGPAIIAGKRRKLIATFRTHGATSPATARTLEELGLDHGMLLRIQEHRHVLQDAGGGRYYLDEAREAAVSRTRRLVLGFVMLLAIGAVLLSQAY
;
A
#
# COMPACT_ATOMS: atom_id res chain seq x y z
N MET A 1 8.70 -15.76 -7.77
CA MET A 1 9.17 -16.29 -6.46
C MET A 1 9.48 -15.12 -5.55
N ILE A 2 8.73 -14.93 -4.47
CA ILE A 2 9.10 -13.98 -3.40
C ILE A 2 9.88 -14.82 -2.38
N PRO A 3 11.15 -14.47 -2.05
CA PRO A 3 11.92 -15.24 -1.10
C PRO A 3 11.28 -15.15 0.29
N ALA A 4 10.79 -16.29 0.77
CA ALA A 4 10.37 -16.51 2.14
C ALA A 4 11.62 -16.56 3.04
N GLY A 5 12.13 -15.39 3.43
CA GLY A 5 13.39 -15.30 4.18
C GLY A 5 13.58 -14.05 5.04
N LEU A 6 12.58 -13.17 5.17
CA LEU A 6 12.59 -12.14 6.21
C LEU A 6 11.43 -12.45 7.17
N GLY A 7 11.74 -12.59 8.45
CA GLY A 7 10.74 -12.53 9.52
C GLY A 7 9.97 -11.18 9.50
N PRO A 8 9.21 -10.84 10.56
CA PRO A 8 8.23 -9.74 10.56
C PRO A 8 8.74 -8.34 10.12
N ILE A 9 10.06 -8.16 10.03
CA ILE A 9 10.75 -6.94 9.58
C ILE A 9 10.52 -6.64 8.08
N GLY A 10 10.49 -7.67 7.22
CA GLY A 10 10.36 -7.47 5.76
C GLY A 10 9.04 -6.81 5.36
N PRO A 11 7.89 -7.33 5.83
CA PRO A 11 6.59 -6.71 5.61
C PRO A 11 6.50 -5.27 6.13
N ALA A 12 7.13 -4.95 7.27
CA ALA A 12 7.11 -3.62 7.87
C ALA A 12 7.86 -2.58 7.02
N ILE A 13 9.04 -2.92 6.51
CA ILE A 13 9.83 -2.04 5.62
C ILE A 13 9.06 -1.77 4.32
N ILE A 14 8.46 -2.82 3.73
CA ILE A 14 7.65 -2.71 2.51
C ILE A 14 6.44 -1.80 2.74
N ALA A 15 5.76 -1.95 3.88
CA ALA A 15 4.63 -1.09 4.25
C ALA A 15 5.06 0.38 4.44
N GLY A 16 6.23 0.62 5.04
CA GLY A 16 6.82 1.95 5.18
C GLY A 16 7.12 2.60 3.83
N LYS A 17 7.78 1.87 2.92
CA LYS A 17 8.07 2.37 1.56
C LYS A 17 6.78 2.66 0.78
N ARG A 18 5.77 1.80 0.86
CA ARG A 18 4.45 2.06 0.24
C ARG A 18 3.81 3.34 0.77
N ARG A 19 3.82 3.54 2.08
CA ARG A 19 3.30 4.78 2.70
C ARG A 19 4.03 6.02 2.20
N LYS A 20 5.37 5.96 2.13
CA LYS A 20 6.19 7.08 1.62
C LYS A 20 5.83 7.40 0.17
N LEU A 21 5.69 6.38 -0.68
CA LEU A 21 5.29 6.54 -2.07
C LEU A 21 3.91 7.22 -2.19
N ILE A 22 2.89 6.72 -1.50
CA ILE A 22 1.55 7.32 -1.48
C ILE A 22 1.59 8.77 -0.96
N ALA A 23 2.39 9.02 0.09
CA ALA A 23 2.56 10.35 0.63
C ALA A 23 3.20 11.31 -0.38
N THR A 24 4.21 10.88 -1.13
CA THR A 24 4.81 11.70 -2.20
C THR A 24 3.77 12.10 -3.25
N PHE A 25 2.98 11.16 -3.77
CA PHE A 25 1.90 11.49 -4.72
C PHE A 25 0.92 12.51 -4.15
N ARG A 26 0.53 12.38 -2.87
CA ARG A 26 -0.38 13.31 -2.21
C ARG A 26 0.26 14.70 -1.98
N THR A 27 1.50 14.76 -1.51
CA THR A 27 2.23 16.01 -1.27
C THR A 27 2.42 16.82 -2.55
N HIS A 28 2.63 16.14 -3.68
CA HIS A 28 2.74 16.78 -5.00
C HIS A 28 1.38 17.01 -5.69
N GLY A 29 0.27 16.68 -5.05
CA GLY A 29 -1.09 16.89 -5.57
C GLY A 29 -1.47 15.96 -6.74
N ALA A 30 -0.69 14.91 -7.00
CA ALA A 30 -0.93 13.95 -8.08
C ALA A 30 -1.99 12.92 -7.69
N THR A 31 -3.21 13.39 -7.42
CA THR A 31 -4.36 12.61 -6.94
C THR A 31 -5.50 12.52 -7.96
N SER A 32 -5.34 13.12 -9.14
CA SER A 32 -6.34 13.10 -10.19
C SER A 32 -5.68 13.03 -11.57
N PRO A 33 -6.40 12.62 -12.62
CA PRO A 33 -5.86 12.57 -13.98
C PRO A 33 -5.33 13.94 -14.46
N ALA A 34 -6.03 15.02 -14.09
CA ALA A 34 -5.65 16.39 -14.46
C ALA A 34 -4.36 16.86 -13.76
N THR A 35 -4.03 16.27 -12.61
CA THR A 35 -2.84 16.58 -11.82
C THR A 35 -1.79 15.47 -11.88
N ALA A 36 -1.91 14.54 -12.82
CA ALA A 36 -0.98 13.44 -12.97
C ALA A 36 0.45 13.93 -13.23
N ARG A 37 1.42 13.27 -12.58
CA ARG A 37 2.85 13.65 -12.63
C ARG A 37 3.70 12.48 -13.05
N THR A 38 4.81 12.75 -13.71
CA THR A 38 5.79 11.70 -14.02
C THR A 38 6.53 11.30 -12.75
N LEU A 39 7.07 10.09 -12.71
CA LEU A 39 7.83 9.63 -11.55
C LEU A 39 9.10 10.45 -11.32
N GLU A 40 9.70 10.94 -12.40
CA GLU A 40 10.86 11.84 -12.37
C GLU A 40 10.52 13.16 -11.65
N GLU A 41 9.35 13.75 -11.94
CA GLU A 41 8.86 14.95 -11.24
C GLU A 41 8.60 14.70 -9.74
N LEU A 42 8.28 13.46 -9.38
CA LEU A 42 8.04 13.02 -8.01
C LEU A 42 9.33 12.55 -7.30
N GLY A 43 10.47 12.48 -8.00
CA GLY A 43 11.72 11.92 -7.49
C GLY A 43 11.61 10.46 -7.08
N LEU A 44 10.76 9.70 -7.79
CA LEU A 44 10.50 8.28 -7.52
C LEU A 44 11.09 7.41 -8.63
N ASP A 45 11.68 6.29 -8.24
CA ASP A 45 12.15 5.29 -9.20
C ASP A 45 11.01 4.35 -9.63
N HIS A 46 11.08 3.85 -10.88
CA HIS A 46 10.26 2.75 -11.40
C HIS A 46 10.64 1.43 -10.71
N GLY A 47 10.18 1.28 -9.47
CA GLY A 47 10.42 0.09 -8.65
C GLY A 47 9.26 -0.90 -8.65
N MET A 48 9.52 -2.10 -8.12
CA MET A 48 8.52 -3.16 -7.91
C MET A 48 7.26 -2.67 -7.17
N LEU A 49 7.42 -1.73 -6.23
CA LEU A 49 6.31 -1.17 -5.44
C LEU A 49 5.32 -0.38 -6.28
N LEU A 50 5.80 0.38 -7.26
CA LEU A 50 4.95 1.13 -8.18
C LEU A 50 4.11 0.16 -9.00
N ARG A 51 4.77 -0.84 -9.60
CA ARG A 51 4.11 -1.88 -10.40
C ARG A 51 3.04 -2.65 -9.61
N ILE A 52 3.28 -2.88 -8.32
CA ILE A 52 2.28 -3.50 -7.42
C ILE A 52 1.08 -2.56 -7.19
N GLN A 53 1.29 -1.25 -7.03
CA GLN A 53 0.18 -0.30 -6.86
C GLN A 53 -0.60 -0.08 -8.15
N GLU A 54 0.09 -0.07 -9.29
CA GLU A 54 -0.50 -0.02 -10.63
C GLU A 54 -1.40 -1.24 -10.87
N HIS A 55 -0.90 -2.45 -10.59
CA HIS A 55 -1.69 -3.68 -10.71
C HIS A 55 -2.89 -3.72 -9.75
N ARG A 56 -2.82 -3.01 -8.61
CA ARG A 56 -3.93 -2.86 -7.66
C ARG A 56 -4.88 -1.71 -8.00
N HIS A 57 -4.65 -1.02 -9.13
CA HIS A 57 -5.40 0.16 -9.56
C HIS A 57 -5.41 1.29 -8.51
N VAL A 58 -4.39 1.35 -7.65
CA VAL A 58 -4.20 2.44 -6.67
C VAL A 58 -3.47 3.60 -7.34
N LEU A 59 -2.51 3.27 -8.21
CA LEU A 59 -1.87 4.22 -9.11
C LEU A 59 -2.42 3.96 -10.50
N GLN A 60 -2.91 5.00 -11.16
CA GLN A 60 -3.41 4.91 -12.52
C GLN A 60 -2.52 5.73 -13.46
N ASP A 61 -2.25 5.18 -14.63
CA ASP A 61 -1.55 5.87 -15.72
C ASP A 61 -2.55 6.82 -16.41
N ALA A 62 -2.21 8.10 -16.45
CA ALA A 62 -2.94 9.13 -17.20
C ALA A 62 -2.41 9.27 -18.64
N GLY A 63 -1.45 8.43 -19.04
CA GLY A 63 -0.78 8.46 -20.33
C GLY A 63 0.53 9.24 -20.29
N GLY A 64 1.46 8.88 -21.19
CA GLY A 64 2.74 9.57 -21.33
C GLY A 64 3.67 9.40 -20.11
N GLY A 65 3.53 8.31 -19.35
CA GLY A 65 4.35 8.05 -18.16
C GLY A 65 3.96 8.89 -16.93
N ARG A 66 2.78 9.51 -16.95
CA ARG A 66 2.23 10.28 -15.84
C ARG A 66 1.30 9.42 -15.01
N TYR A 67 1.53 9.40 -13.71
CA TYR A 67 0.73 8.63 -12.77
C TYR A 67 -0.01 9.56 -11.83
N TYR A 68 -1.20 9.12 -11.41
CA TYR A 68 -1.95 9.74 -10.32
C TYR A 68 -2.42 8.68 -9.34
N LEU A 69 -2.53 9.09 -8.08
CA LEU A 69 -3.07 8.28 -7.00
C LEU A 69 -4.60 8.37 -7.01
N ASP A 70 -5.27 7.24 -7.17
CA ASP A 70 -6.71 7.15 -6.97
C ASP A 70 -7.01 7.03 -5.48
N GLU A 71 -7.46 8.13 -4.88
CA GLU A 71 -7.73 8.19 -3.43
C GLU A 71 -8.91 7.31 -3.02
N ALA A 72 -9.89 7.09 -3.89
CA ALA A 72 -11.03 6.22 -3.58
C ALA A 72 -10.57 4.75 -3.49
N ARG A 73 -9.72 4.32 -4.42
CA ARG A 73 -9.12 2.97 -4.40
C ARG A 73 -8.14 2.80 -3.25
N GLU A 74 -7.32 3.80 -2.95
CA GLU A 74 -6.42 3.77 -1.79
C GLU A 74 -7.19 3.64 -0.47
N ALA A 75 -8.28 4.41 -0.31
CA ALA A 75 -9.15 4.34 0.86
C ALA A 75 -9.81 2.96 1.01
N ALA A 76 -10.29 2.36 -0.08
CA ALA A 76 -10.86 1.02 -0.06
C ALA A 76 -9.84 -0.05 0.39
N VAL A 77 -8.62 0.01 -0.16
CA VAL A 77 -7.53 -0.92 0.19
C VAL A 77 -7.08 -0.72 1.65
N SER A 78 -6.94 0.54 2.10
CA SER A 78 -6.50 0.84 3.46
C SER A 78 -7.56 0.48 4.51
N ARG A 79 -8.85 0.67 4.20
CA ARG A 79 -9.98 0.27 5.06
C ARG A 79 -10.06 -1.24 5.21
N THR A 80 -10.00 -1.98 4.10
CA THR A 80 -10.01 -3.46 4.11
C THR A 80 -8.84 -4.00 4.92
N ARG A 81 -7.64 -3.42 4.74
CA ARG A 81 -6.46 -3.83 5.50
C ARG A 81 -6.64 -3.64 7.01
N ARG A 82 -7.23 -2.53 7.46
CA ARG A 82 -7.50 -2.27 8.88
C ARG A 82 -8.51 -3.27 9.45
N LEU A 83 -9.57 -3.58 8.71
CA LEU A 83 -10.59 -4.54 9.13
C LEU A 83 -10.03 -5.95 9.28
N VAL A 84 -9.25 -6.40 8.29
CA VAL A 84 -8.62 -7.74 8.33
C VAL A 84 -7.63 -7.84 9.49
N LEU A 85 -6.78 -6.82 9.71
CA LEU A 85 -5.86 -6.80 10.86
C LEU A 85 -6.61 -6.84 12.19
N GLY A 86 -7.70 -6.06 12.32
CA GLY A 86 -8.54 -6.09 13.51
C GLY A 86 -9.15 -7.48 13.75
N PHE A 87 -9.67 -8.11 12.70
CA PHE A 87 -10.27 -9.45 12.79
C PHE A 87 -9.25 -10.53 13.16
N VAL A 88 -8.08 -10.51 12.54
CA VAL A 88 -6.98 -11.44 12.87
C VAL A 88 -6.51 -11.25 14.32
N MET A 89 -6.41 -10.00 14.79
CA MET A 89 -6.05 -9.72 16.18
C MET A 89 -7.13 -10.24 17.15
N LEU A 90 -8.40 -10.08 16.81
CA LEU A 90 -9.53 -10.55 17.62
C LEU A 90 -9.58 -12.08 17.69
N LEU A 91 -9.32 -12.77 16.57
CA LEU A 91 -9.17 -14.22 16.53
C LEU A 91 -7.97 -14.69 17.37
N ALA A 92 -6.83 -13.99 17.29
CA ALA A 92 -5.65 -14.33 18.08
C ALA A 92 -5.92 -14.20 19.59
N ILE A 93 -6.59 -13.11 20.02
CA ILE A 93 -7.00 -12.92 21.42
C ILE A 93 -7.98 -14.02 21.84
N GLY A 94 -8.99 -14.31 21.03
CA GLY A 94 -9.96 -15.37 21.30
C GLY A 94 -9.30 -16.75 21.44
N ALA A 95 -8.37 -17.08 20.55
CA ALA A 95 -7.62 -18.33 20.60
C ALA A 95 -6.75 -18.44 21.87
N VAL A 96 -6.09 -17.35 22.27
CA VAL A 96 -5.30 -17.30 23.51
C VAL A 96 -6.18 -17.48 24.75
N LEU A 97 -7.34 -16.82 24.80
CA LEU A 97 -8.29 -16.97 25.91
C LEU A 97 -8.86 -18.39 25.99
N LEU A 98 -9.18 -18.99 24.84
CA LEU A 98 -9.66 -20.38 24.78
C LEU A 98 -8.57 -21.37 25.23
N SER A 99 -7.30 -21.11 24.88
CA SER A 99 -6.17 -21.92 25.31
C SER A 99 -5.87 -21.85 26.81
N GLN A 100 -6.24 -20.77 27.50
CA GLN A 100 -6.08 -20.63 28.95
C GLN A 100 -7.24 -21.28 29.73
N ALA A 101 -8.35 -21.59 29.05
CA ALA A 101 -9.55 -22.17 29.63
C ALA A 101 -9.60 -23.71 29.57
N TYR A 102 -8.65 -24.34 28.87
CA TYR A 102 -8.42 -25.79 28.80
C TYR A 102 -7.15 -26.16 29.57
#